data_AF-A0A2H0HLE8-F1
#
_entry.id   AF-A0A2H0HLE8-F1
#
_cell.length_a   1.000
_cell.length_b   1.000
_cell.length_c   1.000
_cell.angle_alpha   90.00
_cell.angle_beta   90.00
_cell.angle_gamma   90.00
#
_symmetry.space_group_name_H-M   'P 1'
#
loop_
_entity.id
_entity.type
_entity.pdbx_description
1 polymer ?
#
loop_
_entity_poly.entity_id
_entity_poly.type
_entity_poly.pdbx_seq_one_letter_code
_entity_poly.pdbx_strand_id
1 'polypeptide(L)'
;MIKHPVDWGDYVFKPDYNLMPLNELSLFIKKNQHLPNVPSEKEVMVNGYGLAEMNEILLKKVEELTLYILEQQKVLETQQAELNVIKDQLKKK
;
A
#
# COMPACT_ATOMS: atom_id res chain seq x y z
N MET A 1 7.91 14.18 -26.13
CA MET A 1 8.55 12.86 -26.30
C MET A 1 7.87 11.89 -25.36
N ILE A 2 7.24 10.85 -25.88
CA ILE A 2 6.65 9.77 -25.09
C ILE A 2 7.81 8.87 -24.69
N LYS A 3 8.18 8.88 -23.40
CA LYS A 3 9.12 7.89 -22.84
C LYS A 3 8.40 6.53 -22.84
N HIS A 4 9.18 5.48 -23.13
CA HIS A 4 8.74 4.12 -23.41
C HIS A 4 7.65 3.57 -22.45
N PRO A 5 6.67 2.79 -22.94
CA PRO A 5 5.56 2.23 -22.16
C PRO A 5 5.94 1.08 -21.20
N VAL A 6 7.22 0.95 -20.83
CA VAL A 6 7.72 -0.25 -20.11
C VAL A 6 7.85 -0.03 -18.60
N ASP A 7 7.76 1.21 -18.09
CA ASP A 7 7.86 1.50 -16.65
C ASP A 7 6.56 2.05 -16.03
N TRP A 8 5.48 2.14 -16.79
CA TRP A 8 4.25 2.83 -16.37
C TRP A 8 3.24 1.96 -15.61
N GLY A 9 3.70 0.91 -14.92
CA GLY A 9 2.82 0.14 -14.02
C GLY A 9 3.16 -1.33 -13.92
N ASP A 10 2.44 -2.01 -13.02
CA ASP A 10 2.51 -3.44 -12.67
C ASP A 10 3.76 -3.92 -11.94
N TYR A 11 4.84 -3.13 -11.85
CA TYR A 11 6.04 -3.57 -11.14
C TYR A 11 5.81 -3.77 -9.63
N VAL A 12 4.81 -3.08 -9.05
CA VAL A 12 4.38 -3.27 -7.66
C VAL A 12 3.86 -4.69 -7.42
N PHE A 13 3.33 -5.34 -8.45
CA PHE A 13 2.81 -6.71 -8.37
C PHE A 13 3.87 -7.78 -8.66
N LYS A 14 5.12 -7.40 -8.94
CA LYS A 14 6.19 -8.37 -9.15
C LYS A 14 6.55 -9.08 -7.84
N PRO A 15 6.97 -10.37 -7.87
CA PRO A 15 7.29 -11.14 -6.67
C PRO A 15 8.43 -10.56 -5.81
N ASP A 16 9.31 -9.77 -6.42
CA ASP A 16 10.46 -9.12 -5.77
C ASP A 16 10.14 -7.69 -5.29
N TYR A 17 8.88 -7.23 -5.43
CA TYR A 17 8.47 -5.94 -4.90
C TYR A 17 8.44 -5.96 -3.37
N ASN A 18 9.29 -5.13 -2.77
CA ASN A 18 9.35 -4.99 -1.32
C ASN A 18 8.26 -4.02 -0.83
N LEU A 19 7.05 -4.54 -0.64
CA LEU A 19 5.95 -3.79 -0.02
C LEU A 19 6.30 -3.48 1.45
N MET A 20 6.31 -2.20 1.81
CA MET A 20 6.64 -1.77 3.17
C MET A 20 5.66 -2.37 4.20
N PRO A 21 6.11 -3.05 5.26
CA PRO A 21 5.21 -3.54 6.31
C PRO A 21 4.38 -2.40 6.94
N LEU A 22 3.10 -2.65 7.26
CA LEU A 22 2.18 -1.60 7.76
C LEU A 22 2.65 -0.96 9.08
N ASN A 23 3.37 -1.70 9.93
CA ASN A 23 3.99 -1.17 11.15
C ASN A 23 5.12 -0.18 10.82
N GLU A 24 5.97 -0.48 9.84
CA GLU A 24 7.03 0.41 9.38
C GLU A 24 6.46 1.64 8.67
N LEU A 25 5.42 1.45 7.85
CA LEU A 25 4.69 2.53 7.20
C LEU A 25 4.08 3.49 8.23
N SER A 26 3.46 2.95 9.28
CA SER A 26 2.90 3.76 10.38
C SER A 26 3.97 4.61 11.07
N LEU A 27 5.14 4.03 11.36
CA LEU A 27 6.26 4.75 11.95
C LEU A 27 6.80 5.83 10.99
N PHE A 28 6.89 5.53 9.70
CA PHE A 28 7.31 6.50 8.68
C PHE A 28 6.35 7.68 8.63
N ILE A 29 5.05 7.44 8.54
CA ILE A 29 4.03 8.50 8.45
C ILE A 29 4.07 9.36 9.71
N LYS A 30 4.15 8.75 10.90
CA LYS A 30 4.24 9.48 12.16
C LYS A 30 5.45 10.40 12.21
N LYS A 31 6.60 9.95 11.71
CA LYS A 31 7.85 10.74 11.69
C LYS A 31 7.86 11.82 10.62
N ASN A 32 7.40 11.52 9.41
CA ASN A 32 7.63 12.37 8.23
C ASN A 32 6.40 13.16 7.79
N GLN A 33 5.19 12.80 8.26
CA GLN A 33 3.92 13.45 7.92
C GLN A 33 3.55 13.39 6.43
N HIS A 34 4.17 12.47 5.67
CA HIS A 34 3.80 12.12 4.30
C HIS A 34 4.11 10.65 4.04
N LEU A 35 3.68 10.12 2.88
CA LEU A 35 3.95 8.74 2.48
C LEU A 35 5.39 8.58 1.93
N PRO A 36 6.00 7.39 2.05
CA PRO A 36 7.28 7.10 1.42
C PRO A 36 7.21 7.35 -0.10
N ASN A 37 8.25 7.95 -0.67
CA ASN A 37 8.35 8.30 -2.10
C ASN A 37 7.31 9.33 -2.60
N VAL A 38 6.54 9.96 -1.71
CA VAL A 38 5.70 11.12 -2.02
C VAL A 38 6.43 12.35 -1.51
N PRO A 39 6.65 13.40 -2.33
CA PRO A 39 7.29 14.61 -1.87
C PRO A 39 6.44 15.27 -0.76
N SER A 40 7.11 15.82 0.23
CA SER A 40 6.47 16.59 1.29
C SER A 40 5.86 17.87 0.74
N GLU A 41 4.89 18.43 1.46
CA GLU A 41 4.31 19.74 1.13
C GLU A 41 5.40 20.82 0.96
N LYS A 42 6.41 20.82 1.84
CA LYS A 42 7.51 21.79 1.77
C LYS A 42 8.33 21.65 0.48
N GLU A 43 8.63 20.41 0.06
CA GLU A 43 9.36 20.15 -1.18
C GLU A 43 8.55 20.58 -2.40
N VAL A 44 7.26 20.29 -2.41
CA VAL A 44 6.32 20.71 -3.47
C VAL A 44 6.23 22.24 -3.57
N MET A 45 6.16 22.94 -2.43
CA MET A 45 6.06 24.40 -2.40
C MET A 45 7.34 25.10 -2.89
N VAL A 46 8.51 24.50 -2.66
CA VAL A 46 9.80 25.09 -3.06
C VAL A 46 10.16 24.74 -4.50
N ASN A 47 10.00 23.47 -4.88
CA ASN A 47 10.52 22.94 -6.15
C ASN A 47 9.43 22.80 -7.22
N GLY A 48 8.16 22.94 -6.87
CA GLY A 48 7.05 22.50 -7.71
C GLY A 48 7.00 20.97 -7.85
N TYR A 49 6.19 20.48 -8.78
CA TYR A 49 6.13 19.06 -9.14
C TYR A 49 5.69 18.88 -10.59
N GLY A 50 6.13 17.79 -11.22
CA GLY A 50 5.64 17.40 -12.55
C GLY A 50 4.28 16.69 -12.45
N LEU A 51 3.31 17.06 -13.30
CA LEU A 51 2.00 16.39 -13.31
C LEU A 51 2.12 14.90 -13.68
N ALA A 52 2.95 14.57 -14.67
CA ALA A 52 3.16 13.17 -15.07
C ALA A 52 3.83 12.36 -13.96
N GLU A 53 4.83 12.94 -13.28
CA GLU A 53 5.53 12.33 -12.15
C GLU A 53 4.58 12.07 -10.98
N MET A 54 3.75 13.05 -10.63
CA MET A 54 2.77 12.88 -9.55
C MET A 54 1.72 11.82 -9.88
N ASN A 55 1.30 11.72 -11.15
CA ASN A 55 0.38 10.66 -11.58
C ASN A 55 1.03 9.26 -11.50
N GLU A 56 2.31 9.14 -11.80
CA GLU A 56 3.07 7.89 -11.65
C GLU A 56 3.18 7.49 -10.16
N ILE A 57 3.52 8.43 -9.29
CA ILE A 57 3.54 8.23 -7.83
C ILE A 57 2.16 7.81 -7.33
N LEU A 58 1.09 8.48 -7.79
CA LEU A 58 -0.27 8.17 -7.38
C LEU A 58 -0.67 6.74 -7.80
N LEU A 59 -0.38 6.35 -9.05
CA LEU A 59 -0.67 4.99 -9.53
C LEU A 59 0.06 3.95 -8.68
N LYS A 60 1.35 4.14 -8.41
CA LYS A 60 2.13 3.28 -7.50
C LYS A 60 1.47 3.17 -6.12
N LYS A 61 0.97 4.27 -5.56
CA LYS A 61 0.28 4.26 -4.26
C LYS A 61 -1.05 3.52 -4.30
N VAL A 62 -1.79 3.60 -5.40
CA VAL A 62 -3.01 2.82 -5.58
C VAL A 62 -2.70 1.32 -5.67
N GLU A 63 -1.64 0.93 -6.37
CA GLU A 63 -1.19 -0.46 -6.44
C GLU A 63 -0.74 -0.99 -5.06
N GLU A 64 0.07 -0.23 -4.31
CA GLU A 64 0.48 -0.58 -2.94
C GLU A 64 -0.73 -0.73 -2.01
N LEU A 65 -1.69 0.21 -2.07
CA LEU A 65 -2.94 0.13 -1.30
C LEU A 65 -3.76 -1.11 -1.66
N THR A 66 -3.78 -1.49 -2.93
CA THR A 66 -4.47 -2.70 -3.39
C THR A 66 -3.84 -3.96 -2.78
N LEU A 67 -2.50 -4.04 -2.72
CA LEU A 67 -1.82 -5.14 -2.04
C LEU A 67 -2.14 -5.20 -0.55
N TYR A 68 -2.12 -4.06 0.16
CA TYR A 68 -2.50 -4.02 1.57
C TYR A 68 -3.96 -4.45 1.80
N ILE A 69 -4.89 -4.10 0.91
CA ILE A 69 -6.29 -4.51 1.00
C ILE A 69 -6.41 -6.03 0.81
N LEU A 70 -5.73 -6.60 -0.18
CA LEU A 70 -5.73 -8.05 -0.43
C LEU A 70 -5.13 -8.83 0.74
N GLU A 71 -4.05 -8.32 1.35
CA GLU A 71 -3.47 -8.91 2.56
C GLU A 71 -4.44 -8.85 3.74
N GLN A 72 -5.07 -7.69 3.99
CA GLN A 72 -6.06 -7.54 5.05
C GLN A 72 -7.27 -8.44 4.85
N GLN A 73 -7.76 -8.60 3.62
CA GLN A 73 -8.87 -9.51 3.31
C GLN A 73 -8.54 -10.96 3.68
N LYS A 74 -7.33 -11.44 3.38
CA LYS A 74 -6.88 -12.79 3.77
C LYS A 74 -6.84 -12.98 5.29
N VAL A 75 -6.38 -11.96 6.02
CA VAL A 75 -6.36 -11.99 7.49
C VAL A 75 -7.79 -12.04 8.04
N LEU A 76 -8.71 -11.23 7.50
CA LEU A 76 -10.12 -11.22 7.91
C LEU A 76 -10.80 -12.57 7.66
N GLU A 77 -10.56 -13.19 6.51
CA GLU A 77 -11.10 -14.52 6.19
C GLU A 77 -10.58 -15.59 7.15
N THR A 78 -9.29 -15.54 7.48
CA THR A 78 -8.66 -16.46 8.44
C THR A 78 -9.28 -16.29 9.83
N GLN A 79 -9.38 -15.05 10.31
CA GLN A 79 -10.00 -14.74 11.61
C GLN A 79 -11.46 -15.16 11.65
N GLN A 80 -12.21 -14.95 10.57
CA GLN A 80 -13.62 -15.35 10.49
C GLN A 80 -13.80 -16.87 10.54
N ALA A 81 -12.89 -17.63 9.91
CA ALA A 81 -12.87 -19.08 9.98
C ALA A 81 -12.60 -19.57 11.41
N GLU A 82 -11.60 -19.01 12.09
CA GLU A 82 -11.28 -19.34 13.49
C GLU A 82 -12.45 -19.02 14.44
N LEU A 83 -13.08 -17.86 14.26
CA LEU A 83 -14.26 -17.46 15.04
C LEU A 83 -15.43 -18.44 14.88
N ASN A 84 -15.64 -18.97 13.68
CA ASN A 84 -16.69 -19.95 13.42
C ASN A 84 -16.40 -21.27 14.16
N VAL A 85 -15.15 -21.75 14.14
CA VAL A 85 -14.72 -22.95 14.87
C VAL A 85 -14.96 -22.79 16.37
N ILE A 86 -14.56 -21.65 16.95
CA ILE A 86 -14.75 -21.37 18.38
C ILE A 86 -16.25 -21.34 18.74
N LYS A 87 -17.08 -20.66 17.92
CA LYS A 87 -18.53 -20.60 18.15
C LYS A 87 -19.17 -21.99 18.15
N ASP A 88 -18.74 -22.88 17.26
CA ASP A 88 -19.28 -24.25 17.19
C ASP A 88 -18.85 -25.11 18.37
N GLN A 89 -17.63 -24.91 18.89
CA GLN A 89 -17.17 -25.58 20.11
C GLN A 89 -17.98 -25.12 21.35
N LEU A 90 -18.32 -23.82 21.42
CA LEU A 90 -19.12 -23.28 22.52
C LEU A 90 -20.57 -23.80 22.51
N LYS A 91 -21.15 -24.07 21.34
CA LYS A 91 -22.51 -24.65 21.23
C LYS A 91 -22.61 -26.12 21.62
N LYS A 92 -21.49 -26.84 21.62
CA LYS A 92 -21.43 -28.28 21.95
C LYS A 92 -21.21 -28.53 23.44
N LYS A 93 -20.96 -27.48 24.24
CA LYS A 93 -20.87 -27.52 25.69
C LYS A 93 -22.21 -27.15 26.31
#